data_AF-A0A101IN98-F1
#
_entry.id   AF-A0A101IN98-F1
#
_cell.length_a   1.000
_cell.length_b   1.000
_cell.length_c   1.000
_cell.angle_alpha   90.00
_cell.angle_beta   90.00
_cell.angle_gamma   90.00
#
_symmetry.space_group_name_H-M   'P 1'
#
loop_
_entity.id
_entity.type
_entity.pdbx_description
1 polymer ?
#
loop_
_entity_poly.entity_id
_entity_poly.type
_entity_poly.pdbx_seq_one_letter_code
_entity_poly.pdbx_strand_id
1 'polypeptide(L)'
;MNKTTKTVRTFYLYVVALLSLIFLAVGIGNLANTTLKATIFKEAEKRDYSICYSYPYYISSIDLKSLEGATENQTEKIEAMIRDYDSWKERNTGEACYRSEREKRMIDSLTMIIIALPLYIFHWMIIRREKRENE
;
A
#
# COMPACT_ATOMS: atom_id res chain seq x y z
N MET A 1 24.02 17.70 -33.72
CA MET A 1 23.16 16.51 -33.58
C MET A 1 22.29 16.41 -34.84
N ASN A 2 22.17 15.24 -35.48
CA ASN A 2 21.34 15.12 -36.68
C ASN A 2 19.84 15.26 -36.33
N LYS A 3 19.00 15.54 -37.34
CA LYS A 3 17.55 15.78 -37.15
C LYS A 3 16.84 14.61 -36.46
N THR A 4 17.17 13.37 -36.84
CA THR A 4 16.57 12.16 -36.28
C THR A 4 16.88 12.00 -34.80
N THR A 5 18.12 12.22 -34.38
CA THR A 5 18.53 12.13 -32.97
C THR A 5 17.85 13.21 -32.12
N LYS A 6 17.64 14.42 -32.67
CA LYS A 6 16.87 15.48 -32.00
C LYS A 6 15.42 15.05 -31.76
N THR A 7 14.75 14.52 -32.79
CA THR A 7 13.37 14.04 -32.67
C THR A 7 13.23 12.89 -31.66
N VAL A 8 14.14 11.90 -31.71
CA VAL A 8 14.13 10.76 -30.77
C VAL A 8 14.31 11.23 -29.33
N ARG A 9 15.28 12.14 -29.08
CA ARG A 9 15.48 12.72 -27.75
C ARG A 9 14.26 13.48 -27.25
N THR A 10 13.66 14.33 -28.10
CA THR A 10 12.46 15.08 -27.72
C THR A 10 11.32 14.13 -27.37
N PHE A 11 11.06 13.10 -28.20
CA PHE A 11 10.04 12.10 -27.92
C PHE A 11 10.28 11.39 -26.57
N TYR A 12 11.51 10.95 -26.30
CA TYR A 12 11.91 10.37 -25.02
C TYR A 12 11.58 11.29 -23.84
N LEU A 13 11.97 12.57 -23.91
CA LEU A 13 11.74 13.52 -22.82
C LEU A 13 10.25 13.68 -22.52
N TYR A 14 9.40 13.76 -23.55
CA TYR A 14 7.95 13.87 -23.37
C TYR A 14 7.33 12.60 -22.81
N VAL A 15 7.75 11.42 -23.28
CA VAL A 15 7.26 10.14 -22.76
C VAL A 15 7.60 9.99 -21.28
N VAL A 16 8.84 10.27 -20.88
CA VAL A 16 9.24 10.16 -19.48
C VAL A 16 8.52 11.20 -18.62
N ALA A 17 8.38 12.44 -19.10
CA ALA A 17 7.62 13.47 -18.38
C ALA A 17 6.14 13.06 -18.20
N LEU A 18 5.50 12.51 -19.23
CA LEU A 18 4.13 12.04 -19.18
C LEU A 18 3.96 10.88 -18.19
N LEU A 19 4.81 9.86 -18.28
CA LEU A 19 4.77 8.71 -17.37
C LEU A 19 4.97 9.17 -15.92
N SER A 20 5.96 10.02 -15.67
CA SER A 20 6.21 10.59 -14.34
C SER A 20 5.00 11.35 -13.82
N LEU A 21 4.32 12.13 -14.67
CA LEU A 21 3.12 12.86 -14.28
C LEU A 21 1.95 11.92 -13.92
N ILE A 22 1.79 10.80 -14.64
CA ILE A 22 0.78 9.78 -14.33
C ILE A 22 1.05 9.18 -12.94
N PHE A 23 2.28 8.74 -12.67
CA PHE A 23 2.64 8.20 -11.36
C PHE A 23 2.44 9.22 -10.23
N LEU A 24 2.77 10.49 -10.49
CA LEU A 24 2.54 11.57 -9.53
C LEU A 24 1.04 11.75 -9.24
N ALA A 25 0.20 11.77 -10.27
CA ALA A 25 -1.24 11.91 -10.12
C ALA A 25 -1.86 10.73 -9.35
N VAL A 26 -1.44 9.49 -9.67
CA VAL A 26 -1.89 8.28 -8.97
C VAL A 26 -1.45 8.30 -7.50
N GLY A 27 -0.19 8.64 -7.23
CA GLY A 27 0.33 8.73 -5.86
C GLY A 27 -0.44 9.76 -5.02
N ILE A 28 -0.69 10.96 -5.57
CA ILE A 28 -1.48 12.00 -4.89
C ILE A 28 -2.92 11.54 -4.66
N GLY A 29 -3.55 10.94 -5.68
CA GLY A 29 -4.91 10.42 -5.58
C GLY A 29 -5.06 9.35 -4.50
N ASN A 30 -4.12 8.40 -4.44
CA ASN A 30 -4.10 7.35 -3.43
C ASN A 30 -3.87 7.90 -2.02
N LEU A 31 -2.98 8.89 -1.87
CA LEU A 31 -2.74 9.55 -0.60
C LEU A 31 -4.00 10.26 -0.10
N ALA A 32 -4.64 11.05 -0.96
CA ALA A 32 -5.90 11.73 -0.64
C ALA A 32 -7.02 10.75 -0.29
N ASN A 33 -7.18 9.68 -1.06
CA ASN A 33 -8.17 8.63 -0.81
C ASN A 33 -7.95 7.98 0.57
N THR A 34 -6.70 7.64 0.90
CA THR A 34 -6.35 7.04 2.20
C THR A 34 -6.64 8.01 3.35
N THR A 35 -6.26 9.28 3.21
CA THR A 35 -6.52 10.31 4.24
C THR A 35 -8.02 10.55 4.45
N LEU A 36 -8.81 10.61 3.37
CA LEU A 36 -10.25 10.80 3.45
C LEU A 36 -10.94 9.60 4.13
N LYS A 37 -10.54 8.37 3.79
CA LYS A 37 -11.05 7.16 4.45
C LYS A 37 -10.72 7.13 5.95
N ALA A 38 -9.51 7.50 6.33
CA ALA A 38 -9.08 7.49 7.72
C ALA A 38 -9.78 8.56 8.59
N THR A 39 -10.13 9.71 8.01
CA THR A 39 -10.62 10.87 8.77
C THR A 39 -12.13 11.07 8.67
N ILE A 40 -12.70 10.97 7.46
CA ILE A 40 -14.10 11.28 7.16
C ILE A 40 -14.91 10.00 6.92
N PHE A 41 -14.37 9.05 6.14
CA PHE A 41 -15.11 7.86 5.69
C PHE A 41 -14.61 6.57 6.35
N LYS A 42 -14.62 6.53 7.69
CA LYS A 42 -14.09 5.40 8.49
C LYS A 42 -14.73 4.04 8.16
N GLU A 43 -16.02 4.03 7.82
CA GLU A 43 -16.70 2.79 7.39
C GLU A 43 -16.24 2.31 6.01
N ALA A 44 -15.84 3.24 5.13
CA ALA A 44 -15.24 2.89 3.85
C ALA A 44 -13.80 2.36 4.05
N GLU A 45 -13.06 2.87 5.04
CA GLU A 45 -11.75 2.32 5.43
C GLU A 45 -11.88 0.86 5.87
N LYS A 46 -12.80 0.59 6.81
CA LYS A 46 -13.08 -0.76 7.31
C LYS A 46 -13.41 -1.72 6.16
N ARG A 47 -14.32 -1.35 5.26
CA ARG A 47 -14.69 -2.22 4.12
C ARG A 47 -13.56 -2.45 3.12
N ASP A 48 -12.64 -1.50 2.97
CA ASP A 48 -11.53 -1.59 2.02
C ASP A 48 -10.43 -2.56 2.50
N TYR A 49 -10.28 -2.73 3.81
CA TYR A 49 -9.23 -3.55 4.43
C TYR A 49 -9.77 -4.94 4.81
N SER A 50 -10.23 -5.69 3.80
CA SER A 50 -10.81 -7.04 3.99
C SER A 50 -9.88 -8.02 4.68
N ILE A 51 -8.56 -7.83 4.57
CA ILE A 51 -7.55 -8.65 5.25
C ILE A 51 -7.66 -8.58 6.78
N CYS A 52 -8.13 -7.44 7.32
CA CYS A 52 -8.34 -7.24 8.76
C CYS A 52 -9.56 -8.00 9.30
N TYR A 53 -10.31 -8.66 8.42
CA TYR A 53 -11.43 -9.55 8.73
C TYR A 53 -11.16 -10.99 8.31
N SER A 54 -9.99 -11.28 7.73
CA SER A 54 -9.62 -12.61 7.27
C SER A 54 -9.06 -13.43 8.44
N TYR A 55 -9.94 -14.13 9.13
CA TYR A 55 -9.53 -15.05 10.19
C TYR A 55 -8.94 -16.33 9.57
N PRO A 56 -7.78 -16.84 10.05
CA PRO A 56 -7.39 -18.21 9.78
C PRO A 56 -8.48 -19.14 10.33
N TYR A 57 -8.65 -20.30 9.70
CA TYR A 57 -9.66 -21.28 10.08
C TYR A 57 -9.50 -21.60 11.57
N TYR A 58 -10.48 -21.20 12.39
CA TYR A 58 -10.44 -21.36 13.84
C TYR A 58 -11.32 -22.55 14.21
N ILE A 59 -10.73 -23.55 14.85
CA ILE A 59 -11.48 -24.51 15.66
C ILE A 59 -11.79 -23.78 16.98
N SER A 60 -13.05 -23.75 17.40
CA SER A 60 -13.42 -22.97 18.58
C SER A 60 -12.66 -23.46 19.82
N SER A 61 -12.22 -22.56 20.71
CA SER A 61 -11.59 -22.95 21.97
C SER A 61 -12.50 -23.80 22.85
N ILE A 62 -13.82 -23.69 22.65
CA ILE A 62 -14.85 -24.53 23.26
C ILE A 62 -14.74 -25.96 22.71
N ASP A 63 -14.64 -26.12 21.38
CA ASP A 63 -14.47 -27.44 20.75
C ASP A 63 -13.14 -28.09 21.17
N LEU A 64 -12.06 -27.32 21.25
CA LEU A 64 -10.73 -27.81 21.62
C LEU A 64 -10.60 -28.23 23.09
N LYS A 65 -11.22 -27.48 24.02
CA LYS A 65 -11.24 -27.82 25.46
C LYS A 65 -12.23 -28.94 25.79
N SER A 66 -13.19 -29.21 24.91
CA SER A 66 -14.16 -30.29 25.03
C SER A 66 -13.68 -31.64 24.49
N LEU A 67 -12.44 -31.72 23.95
CA LEU A 67 -11.83 -32.97 23.51
C LEU A 67 -11.56 -33.88 24.73
N GLU A 68 -12.56 -34.67 25.11
CA GLU A 68 -12.39 -35.77 26.07
C GLU A 68 -11.36 -36.77 25.52
N GLY A 69 -10.27 -36.98 26.25
CA GLY A 69 -9.20 -37.93 25.89
C GLY A 69 -7.86 -37.32 25.43
N ALA A 70 -7.68 -35.99 25.53
CA ALA A 70 -6.37 -35.38 25.31
C ALA A 70 -5.36 -35.80 26.40
N THR A 71 -4.20 -36.30 25.99
CA THR A 71 -3.05 -36.48 26.90
C THR A 71 -2.53 -35.13 27.42
N GLU A 72 -1.80 -35.13 28.53
CA GLU A 72 -1.22 -33.91 29.15
C GLU A 72 -0.43 -33.06 28.14
N ASN A 73 0.38 -33.71 27.29
CA ASN A 73 1.14 -33.08 26.19
C ASN A 73 0.24 -32.48 25.09
N GLN A 74 -0.92 -33.08 24.81
CA GLN A 74 -1.89 -32.53 23.84
C GLN A 74 -2.60 -31.29 24.41
N THR A 75 -2.86 -31.28 25.71
CA THR A 75 -3.49 -30.13 26.39
C THR A 75 -2.59 -28.89 26.35
N GLU A 76 -1.30 -29.06 26.63
CA GLU A 76 -0.32 -27.95 26.55
C GLU A 76 -0.23 -27.34 25.14
N LYS A 77 -0.24 -28.18 24.10
CA LYS A 77 -0.24 -27.72 22.70
C LYS A 77 -1.51 -26.97 22.31
N ILE A 78 -2.67 -27.42 22.82
CA ILE A 78 -3.95 -26.76 22.59
C ILE A 78 -3.94 -25.36 23.25
N GLU A 79 -3.45 -25.25 24.48
CA GLU A 79 -3.34 -23.96 25.16
C GLU A 79 -2.36 -23.01 24.46
N ALA A 80 -1.22 -23.53 23.99
CA ALA A 80 -0.28 -22.75 23.19
C ALA A 80 -0.93 -22.22 21.91
N MET A 81 -1.70 -23.06 21.20
CA MET A 81 -2.41 -22.67 19.98
C MET A 81 -3.48 -21.59 20.25
N ILE A 82 -4.20 -21.68 21.37
CA ILE A 82 -5.18 -20.65 21.77
C ILE A 82 -4.48 -19.31 22.03
N ARG A 83 -3.37 -19.33 22.80
CA ARG A 83 -2.59 -18.11 23.07
C ARG A 83 -2.04 -17.47 21.80
N ASP A 84 -1.50 -18.29 20.90
CA ASP A 84 -0.96 -17.82 19.62
C ASP A 84 -2.08 -17.18 18.77
N TYR A 85 -3.26 -17.80 18.72
CA TYR A 85 -4.42 -17.26 18.01
C TYR A 85 -4.89 -15.93 18.59
N ASP A 86 -5.00 -15.81 19.91
CA ASP A 86 -5.40 -14.56 20.56
C ASP A 86 -4.39 -13.44 20.27
N SER A 87 -3.09 -13.75 20.35
CA SER A 87 -2.01 -12.81 19.99
C SER A 87 -2.05 -12.40 18.52
N TRP A 88 -2.42 -13.33 17.63
CA TRP A 88 -2.56 -13.06 16.21
C TRP A 88 -3.77 -12.16 15.96
N LYS A 89 -4.91 -12.46 16.59
CA LYS A 89 -6.17 -11.72 16.44
C LYS A 89 -6.01 -10.28 16.88
N GLU A 90 -5.34 -10.02 18.00
CA GLU A 90 -5.08 -8.66 18.48
C GLU A 90 -4.26 -7.83 17.48
N ARG A 91 -3.26 -8.46 16.83
CA ARG A 91 -2.37 -7.78 15.87
C ARG A 91 -2.94 -7.64 14.47
N ASN A 92 -3.77 -8.58 14.03
CA ASN A 92 -4.20 -8.71 12.64
C ASN A 92 -5.66 -8.37 12.41
N THR A 93 -6.40 -7.91 13.43
CA THR A 93 -7.80 -7.52 13.29
C THR A 93 -8.09 -6.17 13.95
N GLY A 94 -9.22 -5.57 13.59
CA GLY A 94 -9.66 -4.30 14.15
C GLY A 94 -8.69 -3.14 13.89
N GLU A 95 -8.60 -2.20 14.83
CA GLU A 95 -7.88 -0.94 14.64
C GLU A 95 -6.37 -1.13 14.47
N ALA A 96 -5.76 -2.13 15.11
CA ALA A 96 -4.33 -2.42 14.95
C ALA A 96 -4.00 -2.76 13.49
N CYS A 97 -4.84 -3.58 12.85
CA CYS A 97 -4.71 -3.92 11.44
C CYS A 97 -5.02 -2.72 10.53
N TYR A 98 -6.11 -1.98 10.78
CA TYR A 98 -6.44 -0.81 9.95
C TYR A 98 -5.34 0.25 9.97
N ARG A 99 -4.72 0.47 11.13
CA ARG A 99 -3.57 1.36 11.25
C ARG A 99 -2.40 0.89 10.40
N SER A 100 -2.05 -0.39 10.45
CA SER A 100 -0.96 -0.95 9.64
C SER A 100 -1.23 -0.81 8.14
N GLU A 101 -2.43 -1.16 7.68
CA GLU A 101 -2.83 -1.04 6.27
C GLU A 101 -2.85 0.41 5.78
N ARG A 102 -3.32 1.33 6.64
CA ARG A 102 -3.29 2.77 6.37
C ARG A 102 -1.87 3.30 6.24
N GLU A 103 -0.98 2.97 7.19
CA GLU A 103 0.43 3.35 7.14
C GLU A 103 1.10 2.82 5.85
N LYS A 104 0.87 1.55 5.51
CA LYS A 104 1.36 0.94 4.26
C LYS A 104 0.90 1.70 3.02
N ARG A 105 -0.39 1.98 2.88
CA ARG A 105 -0.93 2.73 1.73
C ARG A 105 -0.38 4.15 1.64
N MET A 106 -0.16 4.81 2.76
CA MET A 106 0.50 6.12 2.77
C MET A 106 1.95 6.01 2.28
N ILE A 107 2.73 5.04 2.77
CA ILE A 107 4.12 4.83 2.35
C ILE A 107 4.22 4.51 0.86
N ASP A 108 3.34 3.65 0.33
CA ASP A 108 3.32 3.30 -1.09
C ASP A 108 3.03 4.54 -1.95
N SER A 109 2.04 5.35 -1.54
CA SER A 109 1.66 6.58 -2.23
C SER A 109 2.78 7.64 -2.19
N LEU A 110 3.42 7.82 -1.03
CA LEU A 110 4.53 8.74 -0.86
C LEU A 110 5.75 8.31 -1.68
N THR A 111 6.06 7.01 -1.71
CA THR A 111 7.14 6.45 -2.53
C THR A 111 6.93 6.79 -4.00
N MET A 112 5.71 6.62 -4.53
CA MET A 112 5.39 6.99 -5.91
C MET A 112 5.64 8.48 -6.17
N ILE A 113 5.18 9.36 -5.27
CA ILE A 113 5.36 10.82 -5.41
C ILE A 113 6.84 11.20 -5.36
N ILE A 114 7.58 10.69 -4.38
CA ILE A 114 9.00 11.01 -4.15
C ILE A 114 9.86 10.63 -5.35
N ILE A 115 9.55 9.52 -6.02
CA ILE A 115 10.29 9.08 -7.21
C ILE A 115 9.82 9.83 -8.47
N ALA A 116 8.50 9.97 -8.65
CA ALA A 116 7.94 10.54 -9.87
C ALA A 116 8.14 12.06 -10.00
N LEU A 117 8.06 12.78 -8.88
CA LEU A 117 8.17 14.24 -8.86
C LEU A 117 9.52 14.75 -9.41
N PRO A 118 10.70 14.30 -8.94
CA PRO A 118 11.98 14.78 -9.46
C PRO A 118 12.19 14.37 -10.93
N LEU A 119 11.71 13.19 -11.33
CA LEU A 119 11.77 12.75 -12.73
C LEU A 119 10.96 13.68 -13.64
N TYR A 120 9.74 14.00 -13.25
CA TYR A 120 8.90 14.96 -13.97
C TYR A 120 9.57 16.34 -14.05
N ILE A 121 9.99 16.89 -12.91
CA ILE A 121 10.61 18.21 -12.84
C ILE A 121 11.86 18.27 -13.72
N PHE A 122 12.75 17.28 -13.63
CA PHE A 122 13.97 17.23 -14.41
C PHE A 122 13.71 17.22 -15.92
N HIS A 123 12.87 16.30 -16.41
CA HIS A 123 12.58 16.17 -17.83
C HIS A 123 11.83 17.40 -18.36
N TRP A 124 10.89 17.94 -17.58
CA TRP A 124 10.15 19.15 -17.94
C TRP A 124 11.03 20.39 -18.02
N MET A 125 11.99 20.55 -17.10
CA MET A 125 12.95 21.66 -17.13
C MET A 125 13.80 21.63 -18.41
N ILE A 126 14.23 20.44 -18.85
CA ILE A 126 14.99 20.28 -20.10
C ILE A 126 14.13 20.68 -21.30
N ILE A 127 12.91 20.15 -21.41
CA ILE A 127 11.97 20.50 -22.49
C ILE A 127 11.76 22.02 -22.56
N ARG A 128 11.53 22.66 -21.40
CA ARG A 128 11.27 24.10 -21.32
C ARG A 128 12.50 24.94 -21.66
N ARG A 129 13.71 24.46 -21.35
CA ARG A 129 14.96 25.10 -21.78
C ARG A 129 15.14 24.99 -23.28
N GLU A 130 14.97 23.80 -23.86
CA GLU A 130 15.10 23.58 -25.29
C GLU A 130 14.08 24.41 -26.08
N LYS A 131 12.83 24.52 -25.60
CA LYS A 131 11.82 25.36 -26.28
C LYS A 131 12.24 26.83 -26.38
N ARG A 132 12.80 27.39 -25.30
CA ARG A 132 13.30 28.78 -25.25
C ARG A 132 14.53 29.04 -26.10
N GLU A 133 15.38 28.03 -26.30
CA GLU A 133 16.57 28.15 -27.15
C GLU A 133 16.24 28.03 -28.66
N ASN A 134 15.05 27.53 -29.02
CA ASN A 134 14.59 27.39 -30.41
C ASN A 134 13.52 28.43 -30.81
N GLU A 135 13.12 29.32 -29.89
CA GLU A 135 12.30 30.52 -30.13
C GLU A 135 13.21 31.73 -30.38
#